data_AF-A0A8T4ZNQ0-F1
#
_entry.id   AF-A0A8T4ZNQ0-F1
#
_cell.length_a   1.000
_cell.length_b   1.000
_cell.length_c   1.000
_cell.angle_alpha   90.00
_cell.angle_beta   90.00
_cell.angle_gamma   90.00
#
_symmetry.space_group_name_H-M   'P 1'
#
loop_
_entity.id
_entity.type
_entity.pdbx_description
1 polymer ?
#
loop_
_entity_poly.entity_id
_entity_poly.type
_entity_poly.pdbx_seq_one_letter_code
_entity_poly.pdbx_strand_id
1 'polypeptide(L)'
;MSERKFVSRKIAIALGIVCIVLLVLLVGNIYTLSSRISSLNSQLESLENENSSLKSEKSTKDDIISSLNSQVASLNSQIAELRNQRDKLQTWLQGNITYYNSQMNSLNSQVVNLQNKISSLNSQISILQDYVSAYQSLREKVNHRWNQISVEPFITPRDQAVIEIVYSITGGWSNPSDFDECWKDIKTMYNWVVNNIEYRYDGLYPILPYEPSGDLSFWDEMWQFPNETLNLKKGDCEDMAILLCSMIRCYEEQCSAEVITIRSSLSGHSAVQILVKDYKLIILDPVGKYYSCDYWGNIVFNDITAEINNWLNYWKPAMGSDVYVWRIFSDHIDKKFISTREYIAWMYSR
;
A
#
# COMPACT_ATOMS: atom_id res chain seq x y z
N MET A 1 -18.31 168.31 45.15
CA MET A 1 -16.93 168.31 45.70
C MET A 1 -16.56 166.88 46.07
N SER A 2 -15.48 166.37 45.50
CA SER A 2 -14.91 165.05 45.78
C SER A 2 -14.09 165.11 47.07
N GLU A 3 -14.38 164.28 48.06
CA GLU A 3 -13.46 163.97 49.16
C GLU A 3 -13.00 162.51 49.06
N ARG A 4 -11.80 162.32 48.50
CA ARG A 4 -11.05 161.07 48.60
C ARG A 4 -10.39 161.01 49.97
N LYS A 5 -10.83 160.08 50.84
CA LYS A 5 -10.07 159.67 52.03
C LYS A 5 -8.88 158.81 51.59
N PHE A 6 -7.67 159.31 51.82
CA PHE A 6 -6.43 158.59 51.62
C PHE A 6 -6.27 157.46 52.66
N VAL A 7 -6.16 156.21 52.19
CA VAL A 7 -5.74 155.07 53.01
C VAL A 7 -4.25 155.22 53.32
N SER A 8 -3.85 154.89 54.56
CA SER A 8 -2.46 155.04 54.99
C SER A 8 -1.54 154.11 54.17
N ARG A 9 -0.40 154.66 53.73
CA ARG A 9 0.57 154.03 52.81
C ARG A 9 1.01 152.62 53.27
N LYS A 10 1.01 152.35 54.59
CA LYS A 10 1.37 151.05 55.17
C LYS A 10 0.30 149.96 54.93
N ILE A 11 -0.98 150.32 54.97
CA ILE A 11 -2.11 149.39 54.75
C ILE A 11 -2.23 149.04 53.27
N ALA A 12 -2.04 150.01 52.37
CA ALA A 12 -2.03 149.78 50.92
C ALA A 12 -0.86 148.87 50.48
N ILE A 13 0.32 149.05 51.07
CA ILE A 13 1.48 148.18 50.82
C ILE A 13 1.23 146.77 51.38
N ALA A 14 0.68 146.62 52.59
CA ALA A 14 0.35 145.32 53.18
C ALA A 14 -0.71 144.55 52.38
N LEU A 15 -1.80 145.22 51.96
CA LEU A 15 -2.83 144.63 51.09
C LEU A 15 -2.28 144.27 49.71
N GLY A 16 -1.39 145.10 49.14
CA GLY A 16 -0.70 144.81 47.89
C GLY A 16 0.17 143.56 47.98
N ILE A 17 0.94 143.41 49.06
CA ILE A 17 1.78 142.23 49.32
C ILE A 17 0.91 140.98 49.53
N VAL A 18 -0.17 141.06 50.31
CA VAL A 18 -1.11 139.94 50.50
C VAL A 18 -1.77 139.53 49.19
N CYS A 19 -2.22 140.48 48.37
CA CYS A 19 -2.76 140.20 47.04
C CYS A 19 -1.73 139.55 46.12
N ILE A 20 -0.46 140.01 46.14
CA ILE A 20 0.62 139.41 45.34
C ILE A 20 0.94 137.99 45.83
N VAL A 21 0.99 137.75 47.14
CA VAL A 21 1.24 136.42 47.71
C VAL A 21 0.09 135.47 47.37
N LEU A 22 -1.17 135.91 47.49
CA LEU A 22 -2.33 135.13 47.08
C LEU A 22 -2.33 134.86 45.58
N LEU A 23 -1.94 135.82 44.74
CA LEU A 23 -1.76 135.64 43.30
C LEU A 23 -0.67 134.61 42.99
N VAL A 24 0.48 134.69 43.65
CA VAL A 24 1.60 133.75 43.47
C VAL A 24 1.20 132.34 43.92
N LEU A 25 0.49 132.20 45.04
CA LEU A 25 -0.05 130.91 45.50
C LEU A 25 -1.12 130.36 44.56
N LEU A 26 -2.01 131.22 44.05
CA LEU A 26 -3.03 130.83 43.08
C LEU A 26 -2.38 130.38 41.76
N VAL A 27 -1.41 131.13 41.25
CA VAL A 27 -0.64 130.81 40.04
C VAL A 27 0.18 129.53 40.25
N GLY A 28 0.79 129.34 41.41
CA GLY A 28 1.48 128.10 41.77
C GLY A 28 0.54 126.89 41.81
N ASN A 29 -0.64 127.03 42.42
CA ASN A 29 -1.68 126.01 42.43
C ASN A 29 -2.18 125.70 41.01
N ILE A 30 -2.45 126.73 40.20
CA ILE A 30 -2.82 126.59 38.78
C ILE A 30 -1.73 125.86 38.00
N TYR A 31 -0.45 126.18 38.23
CA TYR A 31 0.67 125.50 37.60
C TYR A 31 0.74 124.02 38.00
N THR A 32 0.60 123.69 39.30
CA THR A 32 0.56 122.29 39.75
C THR A 32 -0.65 121.53 39.23
N LEU A 33 -1.84 122.14 39.18
CA LEU A 33 -3.04 121.54 38.60
C LEU A 33 -2.86 121.31 37.09
N SER A 34 -2.31 122.29 36.37
CA SER A 34 -2.00 122.19 34.94
C SER A 34 -1.02 121.06 34.66
N SER A 35 0.05 120.95 35.44
CA SER A 35 1.01 119.84 35.36
C SER A 35 0.36 118.47 35.62
N ARG A 36 -0.54 118.39 36.61
CA ARG A 36 -1.32 117.17 36.90
C ARG A 36 -2.28 116.81 35.76
N ILE A 37 -2.94 117.80 35.16
CA ILE A 37 -3.83 117.61 34.00
C ILE A 37 -3.02 117.09 32.81
N SER A 38 -1.86 117.69 32.51
CA SER A 38 -0.97 117.20 31.45
C SER A 38 -0.52 115.76 31.72
N SER A 39 -0.12 115.43 32.95
CA SER A 39 0.28 114.06 33.32
C SER A 39 -0.87 113.06 33.19
N LEU A 40 -2.08 113.42 33.63
CA LEU A 40 -3.26 112.57 33.50
C LEU A 40 -3.66 112.38 32.04
N ASN A 41 -3.56 113.42 31.21
CA ASN A 41 -3.82 113.31 29.77
C ASN A 41 -2.83 112.37 29.09
N SER A 42 -1.54 112.44 29.42
CA SER A 42 -0.54 111.49 28.90
C SER A 42 -0.80 110.05 29.34
N GLN A 43 -1.24 109.84 30.59
CA GLN A 43 -1.65 108.51 31.06
C GLN A 43 -2.90 107.99 30.33
N LEU A 44 -3.88 108.87 30.10
CA LEU A 44 -5.11 108.54 29.39
C LEU A 44 -4.82 108.14 27.94
N GLU A 45 -3.98 108.91 27.24
CA GLU A 45 -3.52 108.59 25.89
C GLU A 45 -2.74 107.26 25.85
N SER A 46 -1.88 106.99 26.84
CA SER A 46 -1.17 105.72 26.95
C SER A 46 -2.14 104.54 27.14
N LEU A 47 -3.13 104.68 28.03
CA LEU A 47 -4.14 103.66 28.28
C LEU A 47 -5.06 103.45 27.07
N GLU A 48 -5.39 104.50 26.32
CA GLU A 48 -6.16 104.41 25.07
C GLU A 48 -5.41 103.63 23.99
N ASN A 49 -4.11 103.88 23.86
CA ASN A 49 -3.24 103.13 22.95
C ASN A 49 -3.13 101.65 23.35
N GLU A 50 -2.92 101.37 24.64
CA GLU A 50 -2.88 100.01 25.18
C GLU A 50 -4.22 99.27 24.95
N ASN A 51 -5.34 99.93 25.23
CA ASN A 51 -6.68 99.36 25.03
C ASN A 51 -6.96 99.08 23.55
N SER A 52 -6.49 99.95 22.65
CA SER A 52 -6.58 99.73 21.20
C SER A 52 -5.74 98.52 20.78
N SER A 53 -4.52 98.39 21.29
CA SER A 53 -3.65 97.24 21.03
C SER A 53 -4.26 95.93 21.54
N LEU A 54 -4.77 95.91 22.78
CA LEU A 54 -5.44 94.76 23.37
C LEU A 54 -6.70 94.34 22.59
N LYS A 55 -7.47 95.30 22.05
CA LYS A 55 -8.62 95.01 21.17
C LYS A 55 -8.18 94.32 19.88
N SER A 56 -7.11 94.80 19.25
CA SER A 56 -6.57 94.17 18.05
C SER A 56 -6.06 92.75 18.32
N GLU A 57 -5.34 92.56 19.43
CA GLU A 57 -4.87 91.23 19.85
C GLU A 57 -6.05 90.29 20.13
N LYS A 58 -7.08 90.77 20.82
CA LYS A 58 -8.31 90.00 21.07
C LYS A 58 -8.98 89.58 19.76
N SER A 59 -9.14 90.50 18.81
CA SER A 59 -9.71 90.18 17.49
C SER A 59 -8.92 89.09 16.78
N THR A 60 -7.58 89.18 16.81
CA THR A 60 -6.71 88.16 16.19
C THR A 60 -6.87 86.81 16.88
N LYS A 61 -6.95 86.78 18.22
CA LYS A 61 -7.20 85.55 18.97
C LYS A 61 -8.58 84.95 18.67
N ASP A 62 -9.61 85.78 18.53
CA ASP A 62 -10.96 85.34 18.17
C ASP A 62 -10.98 84.70 16.77
N ASP A 63 -10.25 85.28 15.80
CA ASP A 63 -10.10 84.72 14.44
C ASP A 63 -9.37 83.36 14.47
N ILE A 64 -8.29 83.25 15.27
CA ILE A 64 -7.57 81.99 15.46
C ILE A 64 -8.47 80.92 16.09
N ILE A 65 -9.25 81.28 17.12
CA ILE A 65 -10.19 80.36 17.77
C ILE A 65 -11.23 79.87 16.76
N SER A 66 -11.78 80.75 15.93
CA SER A 66 -12.74 80.39 14.88
C SER A 66 -12.14 79.41 13.86
N SER A 67 -10.90 79.65 13.43
CA SER A 67 -10.16 78.76 12.52
C SER A 67 -9.91 77.39 13.14
N LEU A 68 -9.42 77.34 14.39
CA LEU A 68 -9.20 76.09 15.12
C LEU A 68 -10.50 75.31 15.33
N ASN A 69 -11.60 75.98 15.66
CA ASN A 69 -12.91 75.34 15.78
C ASN A 69 -13.37 74.69 14.46
N SER A 70 -13.11 75.36 13.33
CA SER A 70 -13.42 74.82 12.01
C SER A 70 -12.56 73.59 11.68
N GLN A 71 -11.27 73.62 12.03
CA GLN A 71 -10.38 72.46 11.87
C GLN A 71 -10.81 71.27 12.75
N VAL A 72 -11.18 71.52 14.01
CA VAL A 72 -11.70 70.50 14.92
C VAL A 72 -12.98 69.87 14.36
N ALA A 73 -13.91 70.66 13.83
CA ALA A 73 -15.13 70.15 13.21
C ALA A 73 -14.84 69.27 11.97
N SER A 74 -13.89 69.67 11.13
CA SER A 74 -13.45 68.89 9.98
C SER A 74 -12.80 67.56 10.40
N LEU A 75 -11.87 67.60 11.35
CA LEU A 75 -11.21 66.40 11.89
C LEU A 75 -12.23 65.45 12.54
N ASN A 76 -13.20 65.97 13.27
CA ASN A 76 -14.27 65.15 13.86
C ASN A 76 -15.11 64.44 12.78
N SER A 77 -15.41 65.12 11.67
CA SER A 77 -16.12 64.52 10.53
C SER A 77 -15.29 63.41 9.87
N GLN A 78 -13.99 63.62 9.68
CA GLN A 78 -13.08 62.61 9.12
C GLN A 78 -12.96 61.39 10.04
N ILE A 79 -12.87 61.60 11.36
CA ILE A 79 -12.84 60.52 12.35
C ILE A 79 -14.14 59.70 12.30
N ALA A 80 -15.30 60.35 12.17
CA ALA A 80 -16.57 59.66 12.06
C ALA A 80 -16.65 58.79 10.80
N GLU A 81 -16.18 59.31 9.66
CA GLU A 81 -16.15 58.56 8.40
C GLU A 81 -15.20 57.36 8.47
N LEU A 82 -13.98 57.55 8.99
CA LEU A 82 -13.03 56.45 9.17
C LEU A 82 -13.55 55.37 10.12
N ARG A 83 -14.29 55.75 11.19
CA ARG A 83 -14.96 54.78 12.08
C ARG A 83 -16.02 53.98 11.33
N ASN A 84 -16.86 54.62 10.52
CA ASN A 84 -17.86 53.92 9.71
C ASN A 84 -17.23 52.97 8.70
N GLN A 85 -16.13 53.37 8.04
CA GLN A 85 -15.41 52.52 7.10
C GLN A 85 -14.80 51.30 7.81
N ARG A 86 -14.18 51.51 8.96
CA ARG A 86 -13.66 50.43 9.81
C ARG A 86 -14.76 49.44 10.20
N ASP A 87 -15.92 49.92 10.64
CA ASP A 87 -17.01 49.05 11.12
C ASP A 87 -17.60 48.21 9.98
N LYS A 88 -17.72 48.79 8.78
CA LYS A 88 -18.12 48.06 7.56
C LYS A 88 -17.09 46.99 7.19
N LEU A 89 -15.80 47.34 7.19
CA LEU A 89 -14.71 46.40 6.91
C LEU A 89 -14.68 45.26 7.93
N GLN A 90 -14.83 45.56 9.21
CA GLN A 90 -14.86 44.57 10.29
C GLN A 90 -16.03 43.60 10.12
N THR A 91 -17.22 44.11 9.82
CA THR A 91 -18.41 43.28 9.59
C THR A 91 -18.23 42.38 8.36
N TRP A 92 -17.74 42.95 7.26
CA TRP A 92 -17.47 42.19 6.04
C TRP A 92 -16.43 41.10 6.26
N LEU A 93 -15.32 41.41 6.94
CA LEU A 93 -14.26 40.46 7.25
C LEU A 93 -14.79 39.31 8.12
N GLN A 94 -15.56 39.63 9.16
CA GLN A 94 -16.16 38.63 10.05
C GLN A 94 -17.11 37.69 9.30
N GLY A 95 -17.92 38.23 8.37
CA GLY A 95 -18.80 37.43 7.53
C GLY A 95 -18.05 36.47 6.62
N ASN A 96 -16.96 36.93 5.98
CA ASN A 96 -16.11 36.10 5.14
C ASN A 96 -15.42 34.99 5.95
N ILE A 97 -14.90 35.31 7.13
CA ILE A 97 -14.29 34.31 8.04
C ILE A 97 -15.30 33.21 8.36
N THR A 98 -16.53 33.57 8.75
CA THR A 98 -17.60 32.59 9.04
C THR A 98 -17.95 31.74 7.82
N TYR A 99 -18.05 32.35 6.64
CA TYR A 99 -18.35 31.65 5.39
C TYR A 99 -17.26 30.63 5.04
N TYR A 100 -16.00 31.06 5.02
CA TYR A 100 -14.89 30.18 4.66
C TYR A 100 -14.67 29.08 5.70
N ASN A 101 -14.86 29.36 7.00
CA ASN A 101 -14.85 28.33 8.03
C ASN A 101 -15.92 27.25 7.80
N SER A 102 -17.13 27.66 7.39
CA SER A 102 -18.21 26.71 7.08
C SER A 102 -17.89 25.85 5.86
N GLN A 103 -17.31 26.46 4.81
CA GLN A 103 -16.85 25.72 3.62
C GLN A 103 -15.74 24.72 3.98
N MET A 104 -14.77 25.15 4.81
CA MET A 104 -13.68 24.30 5.29
C MET A 104 -14.21 23.09 6.06
N ASN A 105 -15.17 23.29 6.96
CA ASN A 105 -15.79 22.21 7.74
C ASN A 105 -16.55 21.22 6.84
N SER A 106 -17.29 21.73 5.85
CA SER A 106 -17.97 20.89 4.87
C SER A 106 -16.98 20.05 4.05
N LEU A 107 -15.93 20.69 3.54
CA LEU A 107 -14.90 20.01 2.76
C LEU A 107 -14.14 18.96 3.60
N ASN A 108 -13.80 19.29 4.85
CA ASN A 108 -13.18 18.35 5.79
C ASN A 108 -14.06 17.12 6.02
N SER A 109 -15.37 17.31 6.16
CA SER A 109 -16.32 16.21 6.31
C SER A 109 -16.37 15.31 5.07
N GLN A 110 -16.31 15.91 3.88
CA GLN A 110 -16.24 15.16 2.62
C GLN A 110 -14.95 14.36 2.50
N VAL A 111 -13.81 14.96 2.88
CA VAL A 111 -12.51 14.28 2.90
C VAL A 111 -12.55 13.04 3.80
N VAL A 112 -13.08 13.17 5.03
CA VAL A 112 -13.22 12.03 5.95
C VAL A 112 -14.11 10.93 5.36
N ASN A 113 -15.24 11.29 4.74
CA ASN A 113 -16.13 10.32 4.11
C ASN A 113 -15.45 9.57 2.95
N LEU A 114 -14.70 10.29 2.10
CA LEU A 114 -13.96 9.67 1.01
C LEU A 114 -12.83 8.77 1.51
N GLN A 115 -12.12 9.15 2.57
CA GLN A 115 -11.11 8.32 3.22
C GLN A 115 -11.70 7.01 3.75
N ASN A 116 -12.87 7.06 4.39
CA ASN A 116 -13.58 5.88 4.85
C ASN A 116 -14.00 4.96 3.68
N LYS A 117 -14.47 5.54 2.58
CA LYS A 117 -14.85 4.78 1.38
C LYS A 117 -13.64 4.10 0.73
N ILE A 118 -12.51 4.80 0.62
CA ILE A 118 -11.25 4.23 0.13
C ILE A 118 -10.81 3.07 1.01
N SER A 119 -10.87 3.23 2.34
CA SER A 119 -10.50 2.18 3.29
C SER A 119 -11.38 0.93 3.12
N SER A 120 -12.70 1.11 3.00
CA SER A 120 -13.64 0.01 2.74
C SER A 120 -13.39 -0.71 1.41
N LEU A 121 -13.13 0.04 0.33
CA LEU A 121 -12.82 -0.51 -0.98
C LEU A 121 -11.50 -1.29 -0.96
N ASN A 122 -10.48 -0.79 -0.26
CA ASN A 122 -9.20 -1.49 -0.11
C ASN A 122 -9.38 -2.84 0.63
N SER A 123 -10.20 -2.89 1.68
CA SER A 123 -10.52 -4.16 2.36
C SER A 123 -11.24 -5.14 1.43
N GLN A 124 -12.17 -4.67 0.59
CA GLN A 124 -12.84 -5.52 -0.39
C GLN A 124 -11.88 -6.05 -1.46
N ILE A 125 -10.95 -5.23 -1.95
CA ILE A 125 -9.90 -5.65 -2.88
C ILE A 125 -9.04 -6.76 -2.27
N SER A 126 -8.62 -6.61 -1.01
CA SER A 126 -7.82 -7.63 -0.31
C SER A 126 -8.56 -8.97 -0.26
N ILE A 127 -9.85 -8.98 0.11
CA ILE A 127 -10.66 -10.20 0.17
C ILE A 127 -10.78 -10.86 -1.22
N LEU A 128 -10.96 -10.07 -2.28
CA LEU A 128 -11.02 -10.60 -3.64
C LEU A 128 -9.68 -11.17 -4.10
N GLN A 129 -8.56 -10.56 -3.72
CA GLN A 129 -7.21 -11.09 -4.01
C GLN A 129 -6.96 -12.42 -3.31
N ASP A 130 -7.40 -12.57 -2.06
CA ASP A 130 -7.34 -13.83 -1.32
C ASP A 130 -8.17 -14.91 -2.01
N TYR A 131 -9.37 -14.57 -2.48
CA TYR A 131 -10.23 -15.50 -3.22
C TYR A 131 -9.60 -15.96 -4.55
N VAL A 132 -9.02 -15.03 -5.32
CA VAL A 132 -8.31 -15.36 -6.56
C VAL A 132 -7.13 -16.29 -6.29
N SER A 133 -6.35 -16.02 -5.25
CA SER A 133 -5.22 -16.86 -4.85
C SER A 133 -5.67 -18.26 -4.40
N ALA A 134 -6.75 -18.34 -3.64
CA ALA A 134 -7.34 -19.61 -3.22
C ALA A 134 -7.86 -20.43 -4.42
N TYR A 135 -8.53 -19.77 -5.37
CA TYR A 135 -8.98 -20.41 -6.61
C TYR A 135 -7.81 -20.93 -7.44
N GLN A 136 -6.76 -20.13 -7.62
CA GLN A 136 -5.56 -20.55 -8.34
C GLN A 136 -4.92 -21.77 -7.68
N SER A 137 -4.80 -21.80 -6.34
CA SER A 137 -4.28 -22.98 -5.64
C SER A 137 -5.17 -24.21 -5.82
N LEU A 138 -6.49 -24.06 -5.75
CA LEU A 138 -7.43 -25.16 -6.01
C LEU A 138 -7.29 -25.68 -7.45
N ARG A 139 -7.25 -24.76 -8.42
CA ARG A 139 -7.06 -25.08 -9.84
C ARG A 139 -5.78 -25.87 -10.07
N GLU A 140 -4.66 -25.43 -9.50
CA GLU A 140 -3.39 -26.17 -9.65
C GLU A 140 -3.50 -27.57 -9.03
N LYS A 141 -4.07 -27.71 -7.83
CA LYS A 141 -4.24 -29.04 -7.20
C LYS A 141 -5.12 -29.99 -8.00
N VAL A 142 -6.23 -29.49 -8.55
CA VAL A 142 -7.13 -30.29 -9.38
C VAL A 142 -6.46 -30.62 -10.71
N ASN A 143 -5.97 -29.61 -11.43
CA ASN A 143 -5.42 -29.81 -12.78
C ASN A 143 -4.11 -30.59 -12.78
N HIS A 144 -3.34 -30.59 -11.68
CA HIS A 144 -2.13 -31.40 -11.53
C HIS A 144 -2.39 -32.89 -11.74
N ARG A 145 -3.60 -33.38 -11.43
CA ARG A 145 -4.02 -34.78 -11.60
C ARG A 145 -4.06 -35.26 -13.05
N TRP A 146 -4.08 -34.33 -13.99
CA TRP A 146 -4.08 -34.60 -15.41
C TRP A 146 -2.79 -34.09 -16.09
N ASN A 147 -1.89 -33.47 -15.33
CA ASN A 147 -0.88 -32.62 -15.93
C ASN A 147 0.36 -33.40 -16.35
N GLN A 148 0.39 -33.83 -17.62
CA GLN A 148 1.58 -34.38 -18.29
C GLN A 148 2.79 -33.41 -18.32
N ILE A 149 2.69 -32.20 -17.74
CA ILE A 149 3.77 -31.22 -17.65
C ILE A 149 4.65 -31.42 -16.40
N SER A 150 4.12 -31.86 -15.26
CA SER A 150 4.95 -32.15 -14.07
C SER A 150 4.46 -33.42 -13.39
N VAL A 151 5.24 -34.48 -13.58
CA VAL A 151 4.94 -35.84 -13.12
C VAL A 151 5.79 -36.24 -11.92
N GLU A 152 6.87 -35.51 -11.67
CA GLU A 152 7.80 -35.73 -10.58
C GLU A 152 7.12 -35.73 -9.21
N PRO A 153 6.13 -34.84 -8.92
CA PRO A 153 5.46 -34.84 -7.61
C PRO A 153 4.66 -36.12 -7.31
N PHE A 154 4.32 -36.94 -8.31
CA PHE A 154 3.61 -38.20 -8.09
C PHE A 154 4.48 -39.28 -7.45
N ILE A 155 5.80 -39.17 -7.58
CA ILE A 155 6.72 -40.12 -6.95
C ILE A 155 7.01 -39.65 -5.53
N THR A 156 6.37 -40.31 -4.56
CA THR A 156 6.38 -39.89 -3.15
C THR A 156 6.99 -40.96 -2.22
N PRO A 157 8.28 -41.30 -2.36
CA PRO A 157 8.92 -42.34 -1.54
C PRO A 157 8.99 -41.98 -0.05
N ARG A 158 8.83 -40.70 0.30
CA ARG A 158 8.83 -40.20 1.68
C ARG A 158 7.41 -39.99 2.25
N ASP A 159 6.37 -40.35 1.51
CA ASP A 159 5.01 -40.33 2.05
C ASP A 159 4.86 -41.40 3.16
N GLN A 160 4.22 -41.03 4.26
CA GLN A 160 4.11 -41.88 5.45
C GLN A 160 3.42 -43.22 5.14
N ALA A 161 2.38 -43.23 4.29
CA ALA A 161 1.68 -44.46 3.93
C ALA A 161 2.56 -45.39 3.08
N VAL A 162 3.44 -44.82 2.23
CA VAL A 162 4.43 -45.57 1.44
C VAL A 162 5.48 -46.19 2.36
N ILE A 163 6.02 -45.42 3.31
CA ILE A 163 7.01 -45.90 4.28
C ILE A 163 6.45 -47.08 5.09
N GLU A 164 5.22 -46.92 5.60
CA GLU A 164 4.56 -47.95 6.42
C GLU A 164 4.31 -49.23 5.65
N ILE A 165 3.81 -49.14 4.41
CA ILE A 165 3.53 -50.35 3.62
C ILE A 165 4.80 -51.05 3.17
N VAL A 166 5.84 -50.30 2.78
CA VAL A 166 7.14 -50.87 2.41
C VAL A 166 7.72 -51.63 3.59
N TYR A 167 7.79 -51.01 4.76
CA TYR A 167 8.26 -51.68 5.97
C TYR A 167 7.40 -52.90 6.33
N SER A 168 6.09 -52.84 6.17
CA SER A 168 5.19 -53.98 6.42
C SER A 168 5.43 -55.15 5.46
N ILE A 169 5.88 -54.90 4.23
CA ILE A 169 6.11 -55.93 3.22
C ILE A 169 7.50 -56.56 3.40
N THR A 170 8.52 -55.74 3.65
CA THR A 170 9.92 -56.18 3.60
C THR A 170 10.53 -56.42 4.99
N GLY A 171 9.97 -55.79 6.04
CA GLY A 171 10.61 -55.72 7.35
C GLY A 171 11.77 -54.71 7.42
N GLY A 172 12.00 -53.95 6.35
CA GLY A 172 13.17 -53.10 6.16
C GLY A 172 14.34 -53.88 5.53
N TRP A 173 15.34 -53.16 5.01
CA TRP A 173 16.52 -53.79 4.44
C TRP A 173 17.47 -54.22 5.57
N SER A 174 17.48 -55.52 5.87
CA SER A 174 18.16 -56.06 7.05
C SER A 174 19.68 -56.00 6.90
N ASN A 175 20.19 -56.16 5.67
CA ASN A 175 21.60 -56.04 5.33
C ASN A 175 21.83 -55.21 4.06
N PRO A 176 22.21 -53.92 4.15
CA PRO A 176 22.46 -53.05 2.99
C PRO A 176 23.57 -53.49 2.03
N SER A 177 24.32 -54.54 2.35
CA SER A 177 25.34 -55.15 1.46
C SER A 177 24.84 -56.40 0.74
N ASP A 178 23.64 -56.91 1.08
CA ASP A 178 23.01 -58.05 0.44
C ASP A 178 22.07 -57.58 -0.67
N PHE A 179 22.58 -57.60 -1.90
CA PHE A 179 21.79 -57.27 -3.08
C PHE A 179 20.76 -58.36 -3.42
N ASP A 180 20.96 -59.60 -3.01
CA ASP A 180 19.99 -60.68 -3.25
C ASP A 180 18.74 -60.48 -2.39
N GLU A 181 18.89 -60.02 -1.13
CA GLU A 181 17.78 -59.56 -0.28
C GLU A 181 17.00 -58.44 -0.97
N CYS A 182 17.71 -57.41 -1.47
CA CYS A 182 17.09 -56.26 -2.12
C CYS A 182 16.22 -56.67 -3.33
N TRP A 183 16.73 -57.52 -4.23
CA TRP A 183 15.96 -57.96 -5.39
C TRP A 183 14.76 -58.84 -5.02
N LYS A 184 14.89 -59.65 -3.97
CA LYS A 184 13.78 -60.45 -3.43
C LYS A 184 12.69 -59.55 -2.83
N ASP A 185 13.08 -58.48 -2.15
CA ASP A 185 12.14 -57.52 -1.56
C ASP A 185 11.47 -56.66 -2.62
N ILE A 186 12.19 -56.20 -3.65
CA ILE A 186 11.62 -55.55 -4.83
C ILE A 186 10.60 -56.47 -5.51
N LYS A 187 10.92 -57.75 -5.67
CA LYS A 187 9.98 -58.74 -6.23
C LYS A 187 8.75 -58.91 -5.34
N THR A 188 8.94 -58.89 -4.02
CA THR A 188 7.84 -59.00 -3.04
C THR A 188 6.93 -57.77 -3.09
N MET A 189 7.49 -56.56 -3.20
CA MET A 189 6.72 -55.32 -3.41
C MET A 189 5.93 -55.36 -4.72
N TYR A 190 6.55 -55.78 -5.83
CA TYR A 190 5.85 -55.99 -7.10
C TYR A 190 4.67 -56.96 -6.95
N ASN A 191 4.91 -58.14 -6.36
CA ASN A 191 3.87 -59.14 -6.16
C ASN A 191 2.75 -58.62 -5.25
N TRP A 192 3.09 -57.83 -4.24
CA TRP A 192 2.12 -57.21 -3.36
C TRP A 192 1.20 -56.27 -4.14
N VAL A 193 1.75 -55.38 -4.99
CA VAL A 193 0.95 -54.46 -5.82
C VAL A 193 0.03 -55.25 -6.76
N VAL A 194 0.55 -56.27 -7.45
CA VAL A 194 -0.23 -57.14 -8.36
C VAL A 194 -1.40 -57.82 -7.65
N ASN A 195 -1.22 -58.25 -6.40
CA ASN A 195 -2.20 -59.05 -5.67
C ASN A 195 -3.17 -58.22 -4.82
N ASN A 196 -2.83 -56.96 -4.49
CA ASN A 196 -3.59 -56.15 -3.53
C ASN A 196 -4.19 -54.87 -4.13
N ILE A 197 -3.81 -54.50 -5.35
CA ILE A 197 -4.39 -53.35 -6.05
C ILE A 197 -5.24 -53.87 -7.22
N GLU A 198 -6.55 -53.65 -7.13
CA GLU A 198 -7.50 -54.03 -8.16
C GLU A 198 -7.49 -53.00 -9.30
N TYR A 199 -7.38 -53.48 -10.54
CA TYR A 199 -7.41 -52.60 -11.71
C TYR A 199 -8.75 -51.84 -11.80
N ARG A 200 -8.68 -50.52 -11.92
CA ARG A 200 -9.87 -49.67 -12.09
C ARG A 200 -9.55 -48.55 -13.08
N TYR A 201 -10.21 -48.57 -14.24
CA TYR A 201 -10.17 -47.47 -15.18
C TYR A 201 -10.57 -46.15 -14.54
N ASP A 202 -9.91 -45.08 -14.99
CA ASP A 202 -10.31 -43.74 -14.62
C ASP A 202 -11.69 -43.33 -15.13
N GLY A 203 -12.29 -42.42 -14.36
CA GLY A 203 -13.53 -41.75 -14.72
C GLY A 203 -13.26 -40.36 -15.27
N LEU A 204 -14.33 -39.69 -15.72
CA LEU A 204 -14.25 -38.29 -16.13
C LEU A 204 -13.82 -37.40 -14.95
N TYR A 205 -12.62 -36.84 -15.05
CA TYR A 205 -12.04 -35.94 -14.07
C TYR A 205 -12.14 -34.47 -14.54
N PRO A 206 -12.57 -33.55 -13.67
CA PRO A 206 -12.73 -32.15 -14.05
C PRO A 206 -11.37 -31.46 -14.25
N ILE A 207 -11.30 -30.61 -15.27
CA ILE A 207 -10.21 -29.65 -15.46
C ILE A 207 -10.78 -28.26 -15.20
N LEU A 208 -10.30 -27.62 -14.14
CA LEU A 208 -10.74 -26.29 -13.76
C LEU A 208 -10.20 -25.22 -14.75
N PRO A 209 -11.06 -24.31 -15.22
CA PRO A 209 -10.67 -23.24 -16.14
C PRO A 209 -9.70 -22.26 -15.49
N TYR A 210 -8.98 -21.48 -16.30
CA TYR A 210 -8.05 -20.46 -15.78
C TYR A 210 -8.76 -19.39 -14.94
N GLU A 211 -9.95 -18.97 -15.37
CA GLU A 211 -10.82 -18.06 -14.61
C GLU A 211 -12.03 -18.83 -14.05
N PRO A 212 -12.54 -18.49 -12.84
CA PRO A 212 -13.70 -19.16 -12.25
C PRO A 212 -14.98 -19.09 -13.10
N SER A 213 -15.08 -18.10 -14.01
CA SER A 213 -16.21 -17.92 -14.91
C SER A 213 -16.08 -18.71 -16.23
N GLY A 214 -14.98 -19.43 -16.43
CA GLY A 214 -14.76 -20.23 -17.63
C GLY A 214 -15.59 -21.51 -17.65
N ASP A 215 -15.61 -22.16 -18.81
CA ASP A 215 -16.28 -23.45 -18.96
C ASP A 215 -15.46 -24.58 -18.32
N LEU A 216 -16.18 -25.52 -17.71
CA LEU A 216 -15.59 -26.74 -17.18
C LEU A 216 -15.33 -27.73 -18.32
N SER A 217 -14.12 -28.27 -18.39
CA SER A 217 -13.80 -29.40 -19.23
C SER A 217 -13.56 -30.65 -18.40
N PHE A 218 -13.63 -31.81 -19.05
CA PHE A 218 -13.42 -33.10 -18.42
C PHE A 218 -12.42 -33.90 -19.25
N TRP A 219 -11.66 -34.73 -18.56
CA TRP A 219 -10.73 -35.65 -19.18
C TRP A 219 -10.87 -37.03 -18.56
N ASP A 220 -10.69 -38.09 -19.33
CA ASP A 220 -10.91 -39.48 -18.95
C ASP A 220 -9.68 -40.16 -18.34
N GLU A 221 -8.79 -39.38 -17.74
CA GLU A 221 -7.61 -39.85 -17.01
C GLU A 221 -7.21 -38.91 -15.87
N MET A 222 -6.79 -39.50 -14.77
CA MET A 222 -6.53 -38.91 -13.46
C MET A 222 -5.49 -39.74 -12.70
N TRP A 223 -4.31 -39.18 -12.53
CA TRP A 223 -3.24 -39.87 -11.80
C TRP A 223 -3.46 -39.74 -10.29
N GLN A 224 -3.40 -40.87 -9.60
CA GLN A 224 -3.46 -40.97 -8.15
C GLN A 224 -2.05 -40.91 -7.54
N PHE A 225 -1.96 -40.32 -6.35
CA PHE A 225 -0.75 -40.45 -5.53
C PHE A 225 -0.69 -41.86 -4.91
N PRO A 226 0.52 -42.36 -4.58
CA PRO A 226 0.69 -43.65 -3.93
C PRO A 226 -0.20 -43.87 -2.70
N ASN A 227 -0.36 -42.85 -1.84
CA ASN A 227 -1.21 -42.93 -0.65
C ASN A 227 -2.71 -43.10 -0.97
N GLU A 228 -3.19 -42.52 -2.06
CA GLU A 228 -4.56 -42.68 -2.54
C GLU A 228 -4.76 -44.08 -3.12
N THR A 229 -3.83 -44.57 -3.95
CA THR A 229 -3.85 -45.94 -4.48
C THR A 229 -3.83 -46.96 -3.34
N LEU A 230 -3.02 -46.73 -2.30
CA LEU A 230 -2.95 -47.59 -1.11
C LEU A 230 -4.25 -47.57 -0.29
N ASN A 231 -4.90 -46.42 -0.17
CA ASN A 231 -6.15 -46.27 0.57
C ASN A 231 -7.33 -46.89 -0.18
N LEU A 232 -7.42 -46.66 -1.49
CA LEU A 232 -8.50 -47.16 -2.34
C LEU A 232 -8.33 -48.64 -2.69
N LYS A 233 -7.10 -49.17 -2.63
CA LYS A 233 -6.72 -50.49 -3.16
C LYS A 233 -7.10 -50.68 -4.63
N LYS A 234 -7.15 -49.58 -5.37
CA LYS A 234 -7.58 -49.50 -6.76
C LYS A 234 -6.80 -48.45 -7.51
N GLY A 235 -6.51 -48.73 -8.77
CA GLY A 235 -5.88 -47.82 -9.72
C GLY A 235 -5.66 -48.54 -11.04
N ASP A 236 -5.36 -47.81 -12.11
CA ASP A 236 -4.98 -48.39 -13.40
C ASP A 236 -3.45 -48.38 -13.58
N CYS A 237 -2.96 -48.26 -14.81
CA CYS A 237 -1.59 -48.62 -15.15
C CYS A 237 -0.55 -47.70 -14.51
N GLU A 238 -0.75 -46.40 -14.59
CA GLU A 238 0.13 -45.39 -14.02
C GLU A 238 0.00 -45.35 -12.51
N ASP A 239 -1.19 -45.51 -11.95
CA ASP A 239 -1.39 -45.52 -10.50
C ASP A 239 -0.59 -46.63 -9.83
N MET A 240 -0.66 -47.82 -10.42
CA MET A 240 0.06 -49.00 -9.93
C MET A 240 1.58 -48.88 -10.17
N ALA A 241 2.00 -48.28 -11.29
CA ALA A 241 3.41 -48.03 -11.58
C ALA A 241 4.01 -46.94 -10.68
N ILE A 242 3.30 -45.84 -10.44
CA ILE A 242 3.66 -44.73 -9.55
C ILE A 242 3.80 -45.22 -8.11
N LEU A 243 2.83 -46.02 -7.63
CA LEU A 243 2.91 -46.66 -6.33
C LEU A 243 4.14 -47.55 -6.23
N LEU A 244 4.33 -48.49 -7.17
CA LEU A 244 5.45 -49.41 -7.14
C LEU A 244 6.80 -48.68 -7.22
N CYS A 245 6.93 -47.68 -8.08
CA CYS A 245 8.13 -46.86 -8.20
C CYS A 245 8.44 -46.15 -6.88
N SER A 246 7.44 -45.54 -6.25
CA SER A 246 7.58 -44.86 -4.96
C SER A 246 7.97 -45.84 -3.84
N MET A 247 7.41 -47.05 -3.83
CA MET A 247 7.76 -48.10 -2.88
C MET A 247 9.23 -48.55 -3.04
N ILE A 248 9.68 -48.78 -4.27
CA ILE A 248 11.06 -49.20 -4.54
C ILE A 248 12.05 -48.10 -4.13
N ARG A 249 11.76 -46.84 -4.47
CA ARG A 249 12.60 -45.70 -4.08
C ARG A 249 12.56 -45.38 -2.59
N CYS A 250 11.47 -45.73 -1.91
CA CYS A 250 11.39 -45.68 -0.45
C CYS A 250 12.31 -46.73 0.20
N TYR A 251 12.39 -47.92 -0.40
CA TYR A 251 13.21 -49.02 0.11
C TYR A 251 14.70 -48.79 -0.14
N GLU A 252 15.06 -48.32 -1.33
CA GLU A 252 16.44 -47.99 -1.72
C GLU A 252 16.46 -46.60 -2.38
N GLU A 253 17.00 -45.61 -1.67
CA GLU A 253 16.95 -44.19 -2.08
C GLU A 253 17.82 -43.86 -3.30
N GLN A 254 18.86 -44.65 -3.57
CA GLN A 254 19.77 -44.48 -4.73
C GLN A 254 19.29 -45.26 -5.97
N CYS A 255 18.13 -45.91 -5.90
CA CYS A 255 17.68 -46.84 -6.91
C CYS A 255 17.27 -46.04 -8.13
N SER A 256 17.70 -46.51 -9.30
CA SER A 256 17.33 -45.91 -10.59
C SER A 256 15.94 -46.37 -11.03
N ALA A 257 15.02 -46.57 -10.06
CA ALA A 257 13.64 -46.92 -10.34
C ALA A 257 12.90 -45.69 -10.86
N GLU A 258 12.25 -45.88 -12.00
CA GLU A 258 11.56 -44.85 -12.77
C GLU A 258 10.30 -45.45 -13.38
N VAL A 259 9.24 -44.66 -13.50
CA VAL A 259 8.07 -45.06 -14.28
C VAL A 259 8.43 -44.97 -15.76
N ILE A 260 8.18 -46.05 -16.49
CA ILE A 260 8.28 -46.12 -17.95
C ILE A 260 6.89 -46.18 -18.54
N THR A 261 6.67 -45.34 -19.55
CA THR A 261 5.40 -45.29 -20.27
C THR A 261 5.63 -45.62 -21.75
N ILE A 262 4.73 -46.42 -22.29
CA ILE A 262 4.67 -46.78 -23.71
C ILE A 262 3.38 -46.26 -24.31
N ARG A 263 3.42 -45.95 -25.60
CA ARG A 263 2.28 -45.41 -26.33
C ARG A 263 2.21 -46.02 -27.71
N SER A 264 0.99 -46.19 -28.21
CA SER A 264 0.68 -46.47 -29.61
C SER A 264 -0.46 -45.58 -30.10
N SER A 265 -0.89 -45.80 -31.34
CA SER A 265 -2.12 -45.22 -31.89
C SER A 265 -3.40 -45.74 -31.20
N LEU A 266 -3.34 -46.84 -30.44
CA LEU A 266 -4.49 -47.46 -29.80
C LEU A 266 -4.61 -47.09 -28.31
N SER A 267 -3.50 -47.09 -27.57
CA SER A 267 -3.52 -46.85 -26.12
C SER A 267 -2.15 -46.42 -25.57
N GLY A 268 -2.15 -46.02 -24.30
CA GLY A 268 -0.95 -45.90 -23.47
C GLY A 268 -0.87 -47.04 -22.45
N HIS A 269 0.31 -47.26 -21.87
CA HIS A 269 0.50 -48.16 -20.74
C HIS A 269 1.73 -47.74 -19.92
N SER A 270 1.70 -48.00 -18.61
CA SER A 270 2.75 -47.62 -17.67
C SER A 270 3.25 -48.81 -16.85
N ALA A 271 4.55 -48.84 -16.59
CA ALA A 271 5.25 -49.82 -15.75
C ALA A 271 6.42 -49.16 -15.03
N VAL A 272 7.21 -49.94 -14.29
CA VAL A 272 8.45 -49.47 -13.64
C VAL A 272 9.64 -50.07 -14.35
N GLN A 273 10.65 -49.25 -14.63
CA GLN A 273 11.97 -49.70 -15.04
C GLN A 273 12.99 -49.47 -13.93
N ILE A 274 14.04 -50.30 -13.91
CA ILE A 274 15.20 -50.09 -13.04
C ILE A 274 16.46 -50.26 -13.88
N LEU A 275 17.23 -49.19 -14.02
CA LEU A 275 18.56 -49.24 -14.63
C LEU A 275 19.57 -49.81 -13.62
N VAL A 276 20.27 -50.86 -14.02
CA VAL A 276 21.30 -51.53 -13.23
C VAL A 276 22.65 -51.34 -13.94
N LYS A 277 23.76 -51.54 -13.21
CA LYS A 277 25.12 -51.45 -13.75
C LYS A 277 25.31 -52.33 -15.00
N ASP A 278 26.32 -51.98 -15.80
CA ASP A 278 26.69 -52.70 -17.02
C ASP A 278 25.57 -52.79 -18.07
N TYR A 279 24.82 -51.69 -18.21
CA TYR A 279 23.76 -51.51 -19.20
C TYR A 279 22.66 -52.57 -19.09
N LYS A 280 22.30 -52.91 -17.85
CA LYS A 280 21.26 -53.88 -17.55
C LYS A 280 19.95 -53.18 -17.19
N LEU A 281 18.84 -53.74 -17.66
CA LEU A 281 17.50 -53.22 -17.42
C LEU A 281 16.62 -54.30 -16.82
N ILE A 282 15.78 -53.86 -15.88
CA ILE A 282 14.66 -54.62 -15.35
C ILE A 282 13.39 -53.83 -15.65
N ILE A 283 12.33 -54.52 -16.03
CA ILE A 283 10.97 -53.99 -16.13
C ILE A 283 10.10 -54.75 -15.13
N LEU A 284 9.27 -54.02 -14.41
CA LEU A 284 8.25 -54.50 -13.47
C LEU A 284 6.92 -53.86 -13.86
N ASP A 285 6.01 -54.65 -14.40
CA ASP A 285 4.72 -54.21 -14.94
C ASP A 285 3.57 -54.90 -14.17
N PRO A 286 3.00 -54.22 -13.15
CA PRO A 286 1.98 -54.82 -12.29
C PRO A 286 0.70 -55.18 -13.03
N VAL A 287 0.22 -54.30 -13.90
CA VAL A 287 -1.04 -54.49 -14.65
C VAL A 287 -0.87 -55.54 -15.73
N GLY A 288 0.23 -55.48 -16.47
CA GLY A 288 0.58 -56.49 -17.46
C GLY A 288 0.94 -57.83 -16.84
N LYS A 289 1.17 -57.90 -15.51
CA LYS A 289 1.74 -59.07 -14.82
C LYS A 289 3.05 -59.56 -15.46
N TYR A 290 3.80 -58.63 -16.05
CA TYR A 290 5.10 -58.86 -16.66
C TYR A 290 6.19 -58.40 -15.69
N TYR A 291 7.27 -59.15 -15.60
CA TYR A 291 8.50 -58.69 -14.99
C TYR A 291 9.68 -59.42 -15.64
N SER A 292 10.86 -58.79 -15.68
CA SER A 292 12.06 -59.43 -16.23
C SER A 292 12.43 -60.63 -15.38
N CYS A 293 12.11 -61.84 -15.86
CA CYS A 293 12.31 -63.06 -15.08
C CYS A 293 12.88 -64.24 -15.88
N ASP A 294 13.52 -65.16 -15.16
CA ASP A 294 13.86 -66.47 -15.69
C ASP A 294 12.63 -67.41 -15.68
N TYR A 295 12.83 -68.65 -16.12
CA TYR A 295 11.80 -69.68 -16.12
C TYR A 295 11.27 -70.03 -14.72
N TRP A 296 12.06 -69.76 -13.68
CA TRP A 296 11.73 -70.05 -12.28
C TRP A 296 11.08 -68.87 -11.55
N GLY A 297 10.93 -67.72 -12.24
CA GLY A 297 10.35 -66.51 -11.68
C GLY A 297 11.31 -65.65 -10.85
N ASN A 298 12.62 -65.90 -10.94
CA ASN A 298 13.63 -65.03 -10.35
C ASN A 298 13.84 -63.81 -11.24
N ILE A 299 14.11 -62.64 -10.64
CA ILE A 299 14.46 -61.44 -11.41
C ILE A 299 15.75 -61.69 -12.20
N VAL A 300 15.75 -61.28 -13.47
CA VAL A 300 16.93 -61.33 -14.34
C VAL A 300 17.30 -59.95 -14.88
N PHE A 301 18.58 -59.80 -15.20
CA PHE A 301 19.19 -58.55 -15.64
C PHE A 301 19.57 -58.67 -17.12
N ASN A 302 18.72 -58.16 -17.99
CA ASN A 302 18.91 -58.23 -19.44
C ASN A 302 19.56 -56.95 -19.96
N ASP A 303 20.26 -57.04 -21.09
CA ASP A 303 20.73 -55.83 -21.79
C ASP A 303 19.55 -54.90 -22.11
N ILE A 304 19.76 -53.58 -22.02
CA ILE A 304 18.72 -52.55 -22.24
C ILE A 304 17.92 -52.81 -23.52
N THR A 305 18.61 -53.08 -24.64
CA THR A 305 17.96 -53.29 -25.94
C THR A 305 17.15 -54.58 -25.93
N ALA A 306 17.68 -55.65 -25.35
CA ALA A 306 16.96 -56.92 -25.27
C ALA A 306 15.69 -56.80 -24.42
N GLU A 307 15.81 -56.22 -23.21
CA GLU A 307 14.69 -56.18 -22.27
C GLU A 307 13.55 -55.29 -22.77
N ILE A 308 13.86 -54.08 -23.27
CA ILE A 308 12.81 -53.20 -23.75
C ILE A 308 12.07 -53.81 -24.95
N ASN A 309 12.75 -54.54 -25.83
CA ASN A 309 12.10 -55.22 -26.93
C ASN A 309 11.25 -56.42 -26.46
N ASN A 310 11.68 -57.14 -25.43
CA ASN A 310 10.87 -58.21 -24.82
C ASN A 310 9.55 -57.65 -24.29
N TRP A 311 9.61 -56.57 -23.51
CA TRP A 311 8.42 -55.95 -22.94
C TRP A 311 7.53 -55.28 -24.00
N LEU A 312 8.09 -54.60 -25.00
CA LEU A 312 7.28 -54.08 -26.12
C LEU A 312 6.61 -55.21 -26.92
N ASN A 313 7.31 -56.32 -27.18
CA ASN A 313 6.74 -57.49 -27.84
C ASN A 313 5.60 -58.12 -27.04
N TYR A 314 5.68 -58.08 -25.70
CA TYR A 314 4.61 -58.50 -24.82
C TYR A 314 3.33 -57.67 -25.01
N TRP A 315 3.47 -56.35 -25.21
CA TRP A 315 2.35 -55.43 -25.37
C TRP A 315 1.81 -55.28 -26.80
N LYS A 316 2.59 -55.63 -27.83
CA LYS A 316 2.19 -55.55 -29.25
C LYS A 316 0.81 -56.18 -29.56
N PRO A 317 0.44 -57.36 -29.03
CA PRO A 317 -0.88 -57.94 -29.28
C PRO A 317 -2.05 -57.06 -28.81
N ALA A 318 -1.87 -56.28 -27.74
CA ALA A 318 -2.91 -55.42 -27.17
C ALA A 318 -2.84 -53.98 -27.71
N MET A 319 -1.64 -53.46 -27.96
CA MET A 319 -1.42 -52.04 -28.29
C MET A 319 -1.14 -51.79 -29.77
N GLY A 320 -0.85 -52.81 -30.57
CA GLY A 320 -0.42 -52.66 -31.96
C GLY A 320 1.11 -52.65 -32.13
N SER A 321 1.56 -52.78 -33.38
CA SER A 321 2.98 -52.91 -33.73
C SER A 321 3.75 -51.59 -33.69
N ASP A 322 3.05 -50.45 -33.63
CA ASP A 322 3.55 -49.09 -33.53
C ASP A 322 3.86 -48.66 -32.08
N VAL A 323 3.70 -49.56 -31.11
CA VAL A 323 4.03 -49.29 -29.70
C VAL A 323 5.51 -48.93 -29.51
N TYR A 324 5.76 -47.84 -28.79
CA TYR A 324 7.11 -47.34 -28.51
C TYR A 324 7.19 -46.73 -27.10
N VAL A 325 8.41 -46.59 -26.58
CA VAL A 325 8.67 -45.89 -25.32
C VAL A 325 8.45 -44.39 -25.51
N TRP A 326 7.48 -43.83 -24.79
CA TRP A 326 7.09 -42.43 -24.93
C TRP A 326 7.72 -41.54 -23.86
N ARG A 327 7.79 -41.98 -22.61
CA ARG A 327 8.30 -41.17 -21.50
C ARG A 327 8.83 -42.03 -20.36
N ILE A 328 9.90 -41.55 -19.72
CA ILE A 328 10.41 -42.02 -18.45
C ILE A 328 10.29 -40.89 -17.43
N PHE A 329 9.87 -41.18 -16.21
CA PHE A 329 9.90 -40.18 -15.14
C PHE A 329 10.09 -40.75 -13.72
N SER A 330 10.55 -39.89 -12.83
CA SER A 330 10.64 -40.11 -11.39
C SER A 330 10.59 -38.76 -10.64
N ASP A 331 10.88 -38.75 -9.34
CA ASP A 331 11.03 -37.53 -8.52
C ASP A 331 12.23 -36.64 -8.92
N HIS A 332 13.13 -37.11 -9.79
CA HIS A 332 14.33 -36.39 -10.20
C HIS A 332 14.57 -36.39 -11.71
N ILE A 333 13.69 -37.02 -12.50
CA ILE A 333 13.81 -37.06 -13.95
C ILE A 333 12.45 -37.01 -14.64
N ASP A 334 12.38 -36.30 -15.76
CA ASP A 334 11.28 -36.37 -16.72
C ASP A 334 11.84 -36.27 -18.13
N LYS A 335 11.71 -37.35 -18.92
CA LYS A 335 12.24 -37.42 -20.28
C LYS A 335 11.23 -38.05 -21.21
N LYS A 336 10.89 -37.32 -22.28
CA LYS A 336 10.03 -37.78 -23.38
C LYS A 336 10.88 -38.23 -24.57
N PHE A 337 10.36 -39.18 -25.33
CA PHE A 337 10.96 -39.76 -26.51
C PHE A 337 9.94 -39.83 -27.64
N ILE A 338 10.41 -39.74 -28.88
CA ILE A 338 9.59 -39.91 -30.09
C ILE A 338 9.76 -41.32 -30.70
N SER A 339 10.67 -42.15 -30.17
CA SER A 339 10.86 -43.54 -30.59
C SER A 339 11.62 -44.37 -29.56
N THR A 340 11.41 -45.70 -29.58
CA THR A 340 12.20 -46.64 -28.75
C THR A 340 13.70 -46.57 -29.07
N ARG A 341 14.09 -46.25 -30.32
CA ARG A 341 15.50 -46.10 -30.69
C ARG A 341 16.16 -44.94 -29.95
N GLU A 342 15.46 -43.82 -29.85
CA GLU A 342 15.93 -42.64 -29.12
C GLU A 342 16.06 -42.96 -27.63
N TYR A 343 15.04 -43.61 -27.05
CA TYR A 343 15.07 -44.10 -25.67
C TYR A 343 16.29 -45.01 -25.41
N ILE A 344 16.53 -46.00 -26.27
CA ILE A 344 17.68 -46.92 -26.13
C ILE A 344 19.01 -46.15 -26.18
N ALA A 345 19.18 -45.27 -27.17
CA ALA A 345 20.41 -44.48 -27.31
C ALA A 345 20.65 -43.59 -26.08
N TRP A 346 19.60 -42.99 -25.55
CA TRP A 346 19.66 -42.21 -24.32
C TRP A 346 20.03 -43.09 -23.12
N MET A 347 19.41 -44.26 -22.95
CA MET A 347 19.70 -45.18 -21.84
C MET A 347 21.16 -45.66 -21.83
N TYR A 348 21.79 -45.92 -22.97
CA TYR A 348 23.23 -46.26 -23.04
C TYR A 348 24.16 -45.07 -22.76
N SER A 349 23.63 -43.84 -22.81
CA SER A 349 24.41 -42.62 -22.50
C SER A 349 24.38 -42.22 -21.03
N ARG A 350 23.57 -42.91 -20.21
CA ARG A 350 23.38 -42.61 -18.78
C ARG A 350 24.49 -43.15 -17.90
#